data_AF-A0A2T0MMT2-F1
#
_entry.id   AF-A0A2T0MMT2-F1
#
_cell.length_a   1.000
_cell.length_b   1.000
_cell.length_c   1.000
_cell.angle_alpha   90.00
_cell.angle_beta   90.00
_cell.angle_gamma   90.00
#
_symmetry.space_group_name_H-M   'P 1'
#
loop_
_entity.id
_entity.type
_entity.pdbx_description
1 polymer ?
#
loop_
_entity_poly.entity_id
_entity_poly.type
_entity_poly.pdbx_seq_one_letter_code
_entity_poly.pdbx_strand_id
1 'polypeptide(L)'
;MRTQHSAASRVNLIGSGWSCRPEWGAWTGADFVANRKIPARFGPSAAEGFDEVMGEAMLKLYRSAKQPAMSELGEQLARAPRRPGLMLHTPEDPYTNPEDTFEMAGRVGADVATLTGAAHWWMFGASDQAADALVSFWAGHAPGR
;
A
#
# COMPACT_ATOMS: atom_id res chain seq x y z
N MET A 1 21.63 -4.47 -25.94
CA MET A 1 21.36 -3.31 -25.09
C MET A 1 19.85 -3.18 -24.93
N ARG A 2 19.27 -3.76 -23.87
CA ARG A 2 17.83 -3.79 -23.62
C ARG A 2 17.63 -3.38 -22.16
N THR A 3 17.35 -2.11 -21.94
CA THR A 3 17.06 -1.53 -20.61
C THR A 3 15.66 -1.94 -20.19
N GLN A 4 15.51 -3.11 -19.58
CA GLN A 4 14.27 -3.47 -18.87
C GLN A 4 14.23 -2.69 -17.55
N HIS A 5 13.71 -1.46 -17.59
CA HIS A 5 13.24 -0.77 -16.39
C HIS A 5 11.83 -1.28 -16.11
N SER A 6 11.73 -2.48 -15.53
CA SER A 6 10.46 -2.98 -15.01
C SER A 6 10.11 -2.17 -13.75
N ALA A 7 8.85 -1.73 -13.62
CA ALA A 7 8.31 -1.14 -12.39
C ALA A 7 8.60 -2.03 -11.15
N ALA A 8 8.76 -3.35 -11.34
CA ALA A 8 9.15 -4.28 -10.27
C ALA A 8 10.51 -3.96 -9.63
N SER A 9 11.43 -3.33 -10.36
CA SER A 9 12.78 -3.00 -9.87
C SER A 9 12.81 -1.78 -8.94
N ARG A 10 11.70 -1.02 -8.84
CA ARG A 10 11.62 0.23 -8.06
C ARG A 10 11.17 0.05 -6.61
N VAL A 11 10.75 -1.16 -6.21
CA VAL A 11 10.37 -1.43 -4.82
C VAL A 11 11.64 -1.51 -3.98
N ASN A 12 12.06 -0.36 -3.44
CA ASN A 12 13.17 -0.24 -2.51
C ASN A 12 12.68 -0.73 -1.14
N LEU A 13 12.64 -2.05 -0.96
CA LEU A 13 12.19 -2.63 0.29
C LEU A 13 13.19 -2.34 1.41
N ILE A 14 12.63 -2.11 2.60
CA ILE A 14 13.35 -2.02 3.87
C ILE A 14 14.35 -3.19 3.95
N GLY A 15 15.63 -2.87 3.86
CA GLY A 15 16.71 -3.82 3.60
C GLY A 15 17.14 -4.67 4.80
N SER A 16 18.11 -5.55 4.56
CA SER A 16 18.70 -6.53 5.48
C SER A 16 19.49 -5.96 6.68
N GLY A 17 19.50 -4.65 6.89
CA GLY A 17 20.15 -3.97 8.02
C GLY A 17 19.23 -3.65 9.20
N TRP A 18 17.92 -3.91 9.06
CA TRP A 18 16.92 -3.65 10.10
C TRP A 18 16.66 -4.95 10.88
N SER A 19 17.18 -5.03 12.10
CA SER A 19 16.74 -6.02 13.08
C SER A 19 15.46 -5.54 13.78
N CYS A 20 14.68 -6.46 14.35
CA CYS A 20 13.79 -6.07 15.47
C CYS A 20 14.73 -5.47 16.50
N ARG A 21 14.75 -4.15 16.60
CA ARG A 21 15.57 -3.52 17.61
C ARG A 21 14.71 -3.30 18.86
N PRO A 22 15.29 -3.33 20.07
CA PRO A 22 14.54 -3.14 21.31
C PRO A 22 13.70 -1.85 21.35
N GLU A 23 14.05 -0.84 20.55
CA GLU A 23 13.34 0.44 20.45
C GLU A 23 11.97 0.39 19.72
N TRP A 24 11.55 -0.75 19.14
CA TRP A 24 10.26 -0.80 18.43
C TRP A 24 9.08 -0.67 19.41
N GLY A 25 9.20 -1.14 20.65
CA GLY A 25 8.22 -0.90 21.72
C GLY A 25 8.34 0.46 22.42
N ALA A 26 9.17 1.39 21.92
CA ALA A 26 9.43 2.68 22.57
C ALA A 26 8.72 3.88 21.91
N TRP A 27 8.04 3.68 20.78
CA TRP A 27 7.36 4.77 20.08
C TRP A 27 6.07 5.15 20.80
N THR A 28 5.95 6.42 21.14
CA THR A 28 4.72 6.99 21.68
C THR A 28 3.70 7.23 20.58
N GLY A 29 2.44 7.45 20.96
CA GLY A 29 1.42 7.85 19.99
C GLY A 29 1.78 9.15 19.26
N ALA A 30 2.48 10.08 19.93
CA ALA A 30 2.96 11.30 19.32
C ALA A 30 4.04 11.02 18.24
N ASP A 31 4.90 10.04 18.46
CA ASP A 31 5.91 9.63 17.48
C ASP A 31 5.27 9.09 16.21
N PHE A 32 4.20 8.29 16.33
CA PHE A 32 3.43 7.81 15.18
C PHE A 32 2.77 8.92 14.38
N VAL A 33 2.19 9.91 15.07
CA VAL A 33 1.59 11.08 14.43
C VAL A 33 2.66 11.90 13.70
N ALA A 34 3.80 12.16 14.35
CA ALA A 34 4.87 12.96 13.78
C ALA A 34 5.57 12.29 12.59
N ASN A 35 5.93 11.01 12.73
CA ASN A 35 6.81 10.29 11.81
C ASN A 35 6.07 9.46 10.77
N ARG A 36 4.88 8.94 11.10
CA ARG A 36 4.08 8.10 10.18
C ARG A 36 2.81 8.79 9.69
N LYS A 37 2.53 10.00 10.18
CA LYS A 37 1.34 10.78 9.81
C LYS A 37 0.02 10.07 10.11
N ILE A 38 0.03 9.15 11.09
CA ILE A 38 -1.21 8.53 11.60
C ILE A 38 -2.11 9.65 12.16
N PRO A 39 -3.43 9.65 11.92
CA PRO A 39 -4.31 10.65 12.50
C PRO A 39 -4.21 10.67 14.03
N ALA A 40 -4.16 11.87 14.63
CA ALA A 40 -3.85 12.05 16.05
C ALA A 40 -4.64 11.15 17.01
N ARG A 41 -5.94 10.95 16.73
CA ARG A 41 -6.83 10.10 17.53
C ARG A 41 -6.42 8.63 17.60
N PHE A 42 -5.65 8.13 16.62
CA PHE A 42 -5.18 6.75 16.58
C PHE A 42 -3.76 6.57 17.08
N GLY A 43 -3.04 7.66 17.40
CA GLY A 43 -1.69 7.60 17.94
C GLY A 43 -1.57 6.63 19.12
N PRO A 44 -2.43 6.73 20.16
CA PRO A 44 -2.36 5.82 21.32
C PRO A 44 -2.51 4.35 20.93
N SER A 45 -3.51 4.00 20.12
CA SER A 45 -3.73 2.61 19.67
C SER A 45 -2.61 2.11 18.76
N ALA A 46 -2.02 2.99 17.94
CA ALA A 46 -0.86 2.64 17.13
C ALA A 46 0.36 2.32 18.00
N ALA A 47 0.61 3.10 19.06
CA ALA A 47 1.69 2.83 20.00
C ALA A 47 1.47 1.54 20.79
N GLU A 48 0.25 1.29 21.24
CA GLU A 48 -0.10 0.04 21.94
C GLU A 48 0.05 -1.19 21.04
N GLY A 49 -0.34 -1.10 19.78
CA GLY A 49 -0.30 -2.21 18.82
C GLY A 49 1.06 -2.43 18.15
N PHE A 50 2.03 -1.52 18.33
CA PHE A 50 3.36 -1.63 17.74
C PHE A 50 4.34 -2.25 18.74
N ASP A 51 4.11 -3.52 19.04
CA ASP A 51 4.94 -4.31 19.94
C ASP A 51 6.03 -5.11 19.20
N GLU A 52 6.76 -5.94 19.93
CA GLU A 52 7.80 -6.81 19.37
C GLU A 52 7.24 -7.80 18.33
N VAL A 53 6.03 -8.31 18.56
CA VAL A 53 5.37 -9.27 17.67
C VAL A 53 4.99 -8.59 16.35
N MET A 54 4.39 -7.41 16.41
CA MET A 54 4.09 -6.58 15.23
C MET A 54 5.37 -6.27 14.45
N GLY A 55 6.44 -5.87 15.16
CA GLY A 55 7.72 -5.58 14.55
C GLY A 55 8.34 -6.77 13.82
N GLU A 56 8.30 -7.94 14.44
CA GLU A 56 8.79 -9.18 13.84
C GLU A 56 7.98 -9.57 12.60
N ALA A 57 6.64 -9.44 12.67
CA ALA A 57 5.74 -9.72 11.55
C ALA A 57 6.00 -8.79 10.36
N MET A 58 6.12 -7.48 10.60
CA MET A 58 6.45 -6.50 9.56
C MET A 58 7.78 -6.80 8.89
N LEU A 59 8.82 -7.11 9.67
CA LEU A 59 10.13 -7.43 9.11
C LEU A 59 10.15 -8.75 8.35
N LYS A 60 9.40 -9.77 8.79
CA LYS A 60 9.21 -11.02 8.03
C LYS A 60 8.55 -10.72 6.67
N LEU A 61 7.50 -9.90 6.66
CA LEU A 61 6.83 -9.48 5.43
C LEU A 61 7.79 -8.75 4.48
N TYR A 62 8.49 -7.71 4.94
CA TYR A 62 9.42 -6.95 4.09
C TYR A 62 10.56 -7.82 3.54
N ARG A 63 11.10 -8.73 4.36
CA ARG A 63 12.14 -9.66 3.91
C ARG A 63 11.63 -10.64 2.86
N SER A 64 10.39 -11.11 2.96
CA SER A 64 9.78 -12.01 1.96
C SER A 64 9.56 -11.34 0.61
N ALA A 65 9.49 -10.00 0.56
CA ALA A 65 9.29 -9.26 -0.67
C ALA A 65 10.63 -8.96 -1.40
N LYS A 66 11.79 -9.28 -0.82
CA LYS A 66 13.08 -9.00 -1.46
C LYS A 66 13.15 -9.63 -2.86
N GLN A 67 13.77 -8.93 -3.80
CA GLN A 67 14.01 -9.47 -5.14
C GLN A 67 14.76 -10.82 -5.08
N PRO A 68 14.36 -11.80 -5.91
CA PRO A 68 13.44 -11.68 -7.06
C PRO A 68 11.94 -11.80 -6.74
N ALA A 69 11.52 -12.03 -5.49
CA ALA A 69 10.15 -12.40 -5.15
C ALA A 69 9.08 -11.40 -5.66
N MET A 70 9.33 -10.09 -5.57
CA MET A 70 8.39 -9.08 -6.11
C MET A 70 8.35 -9.02 -7.63
N SER A 71 9.48 -9.24 -8.32
CA SER A 71 9.46 -9.34 -9.77
C SER A 71 8.67 -10.55 -10.26
N GLU A 72 8.85 -11.70 -9.61
CA GLU A 72 8.11 -12.93 -9.92
C GLU A 72 6.61 -12.78 -9.64
N LEU A 73 6.23 -12.15 -8.52
CA LEU A 73 4.83 -11.86 -8.21
C LEU A 73 4.21 -10.92 -9.26
N GLY A 74 4.93 -9.89 -9.69
CA GLY A 74 4.48 -8.99 -10.75
C GLY A 74 4.25 -9.70 -12.08
N GLU A 75 5.13 -10.64 -12.44
CA GLU A 75 4.94 -11.47 -13.64
C GLU A 75 3.72 -12.39 -13.53
N GLN A 76 3.50 -13.01 -12.37
CA GLN A 76 2.32 -13.83 -12.12
C GLN A 76 1.03 -13.02 -12.23
N LEU A 77 1.00 -11.83 -11.63
CA LEU A 77 -0.14 -10.92 -11.72
C LEU A 77 -0.42 -10.48 -13.17
N ALA A 78 0.63 -10.24 -13.96
CA ALA A 78 0.49 -9.90 -15.37
C ALA A 78 -0.08 -11.05 -16.23
N ARG A 79 0.18 -12.31 -15.84
CA ARG A 79 -0.32 -13.52 -16.51
C ARG A 79 -1.68 -13.99 -16.00
N ALA A 80 -2.13 -13.50 -14.84
CA ALA A 80 -3.38 -13.93 -14.23
C ALA A 80 -4.60 -13.59 -15.13
N PRO A 81 -5.65 -14.43 -15.15
CA PRO A 81 -6.90 -14.11 -15.84
C PRO A 81 -7.45 -12.76 -15.36
N ARG A 82 -7.77 -11.89 -16.32
CA ARG A 82 -8.31 -10.56 -16.00
C ARG A 82 -9.67 -10.68 -15.34
N ARG A 83 -9.85 -9.87 -14.30
CA ARG A 83 -11.12 -9.63 -13.61
C ARG A 83 -11.27 -8.12 -13.48
N PRO A 84 -12.51 -7.59 -13.42
CA PRO A 84 -12.71 -6.20 -13.03
C PRO A 84 -11.89 -5.90 -11.77
N GLY A 85 -11.10 -4.83 -11.82
CA GLY A 85 -10.29 -4.36 -10.71
C GLY A 85 -10.48 -2.87 -10.50
N LEU A 86 -10.33 -2.41 -9.26
CA LEU A 86 -10.33 -0.99 -8.90
C LEU A 86 -9.06 -0.70 -8.12
N MET A 87 -8.35 0.37 -8.50
CA MET A 87 -7.26 0.95 -7.73
C MET A 87 -7.71 2.27 -7.12
N LEU A 88 -7.56 2.38 -5.80
CA LEU A 88 -7.76 3.65 -5.09
C LEU A 88 -6.46 4.45 -5.17
N HIS A 89 -6.52 5.61 -5.80
CA HIS A 89 -5.37 6.48 -6.00
C HIS A 89 -5.39 7.62 -4.96
N THR A 90 -4.34 7.69 -4.13
CA THR A 90 -4.16 8.71 -3.09
C THR A 90 -2.92 9.54 -3.41
N PRO A 91 -3.05 10.68 -4.13
CA PRO A 91 -1.91 11.42 -4.67
C PRO A 91 -1.01 12.04 -3.59
N GLU A 92 -1.49 12.18 -2.36
CA GLU A 92 -0.75 12.74 -1.23
C GLU A 92 -0.09 11.65 -0.37
N ASP A 93 -0.13 10.37 -0.78
CA ASP A 93 0.50 9.29 -0.04
C ASP A 93 2.03 9.29 -0.21
N PRO A 94 2.82 9.58 0.85
CA PRO A 94 4.27 9.63 0.77
C PRO A 94 4.94 8.25 0.63
N TYR A 95 4.19 7.16 0.78
CA TYR A 95 4.72 5.79 0.71
C TYR A 95 4.69 5.20 -0.70
N THR A 96 4.00 5.86 -1.64
CA THR A 96 3.86 5.38 -3.01
C THR A 96 4.23 6.48 -3.99
N ASN A 97 4.64 6.09 -5.19
CA ASN A 97 4.73 7.05 -6.29
C ASN A 97 3.34 7.17 -6.95
N PRO A 98 2.73 8.36 -7.01
CA PRO A 98 1.40 8.56 -7.58
C PRO A 98 1.24 7.95 -8.98
N GLU A 99 2.26 8.07 -9.83
CA GLU A 99 2.23 7.61 -11.22
C GLU A 99 2.16 6.08 -11.35
N ASP A 100 2.68 5.34 -10.36
CA ASP A 100 2.72 3.88 -10.41
C ASP A 100 1.29 3.30 -10.42
N THR A 101 0.30 4.01 -9.85
CA THR A 101 -1.10 3.58 -9.85
C THR A 101 -1.66 3.50 -11.27
N PHE A 102 -1.45 4.53 -12.09
CA PHE A 102 -1.97 4.59 -13.45
C PHE A 102 -1.24 3.62 -14.38
N GLU A 103 0.09 3.51 -14.22
CA GLU A 103 0.87 2.51 -14.96
C GLU A 103 0.36 1.10 -14.66
N MET A 104 0.16 0.77 -13.39
CA MET A 104 -0.31 -0.55 -12.99
C MET A 104 -1.76 -0.80 -13.40
N ALA A 105 -2.65 0.18 -13.26
CA ALA A 105 -4.03 0.09 -13.71
C ALA A 105 -4.12 -0.23 -15.21
N GLY A 106 -3.34 0.45 -16.05
CA GLY A 106 -3.24 0.15 -17.48
C GLY A 106 -2.70 -1.26 -17.76
N ARG A 107 -1.71 -1.71 -16.99
CA ARG A 107 -1.15 -3.07 -17.12
C ARG A 107 -2.13 -4.15 -16.70
N VAL A 108 -3.00 -3.89 -15.72
CA VAL A 108 -3.94 -4.90 -15.20
C VAL A 108 -5.37 -4.78 -15.70
N GLY A 109 -5.69 -3.72 -16.44
CA GLY A 109 -7.06 -3.42 -16.89
C GLY A 109 -7.98 -3.06 -15.72
N ALA A 110 -7.47 -2.32 -14.74
CA ALA A 110 -8.25 -1.85 -13.60
C ALA A 110 -8.76 -0.42 -13.81
N ASP A 111 -9.93 -0.14 -13.25
CA ASP A 111 -10.45 1.20 -13.07
C ASP A 111 -9.62 1.93 -11.99
N VAL A 112 -9.58 3.26 -12.05
CA VAL A 112 -8.91 4.08 -11.03
C VAL A 112 -9.91 5.08 -10.44
N ALA A 113 -9.99 5.12 -9.11
CA ALA A 113 -10.72 6.14 -8.40
C ALA A 113 -9.75 6.98 -7.56
N THR A 114 -9.67 8.27 -7.86
CA THR A 114 -8.82 9.22 -7.11
C THR A 114 -9.54 9.73 -5.87
N LEU A 115 -8.93 9.53 -4.70
CA LEU A 115 -9.38 10.07 -3.44
C LEU A 115 -8.73 11.44 -3.23
N THR A 116 -9.49 12.51 -3.46
CA THR A 116 -8.95 13.87 -3.43
C THR A 116 -8.67 14.29 -2.00
N GLY A 117 -7.48 14.87 -1.74
CA GLY A 117 -7.07 15.28 -0.40
C GLY A 117 -6.63 14.12 0.50
N ALA A 118 -6.48 12.91 -0.05
CA ALA A 118 -6.19 11.71 0.71
C ALA A 118 -4.72 11.28 0.58
N ALA A 119 -4.12 10.98 1.73
CA ALA A 119 -2.79 10.39 1.86
C ALA A 119 -2.87 8.91 2.27
N HIS A 120 -1.78 8.33 2.77
CA HIS A 120 -1.67 6.92 3.15
C HIS A 120 -2.82 6.40 4.02
N TRP A 121 -3.23 7.21 4.98
CA TRP A 121 -4.24 6.86 5.99
C TRP A 121 -5.66 7.20 5.54
N TRP A 122 -5.94 7.13 4.23
CA TRP A 122 -7.23 7.48 3.61
C TRP A 122 -8.42 6.77 4.25
N MET A 123 -8.25 5.53 4.73
CA MET A 123 -9.28 4.74 5.42
C MET A 123 -9.82 5.42 6.69
N PHE A 124 -9.14 6.44 7.20
CA PHE A 124 -9.56 7.22 8.36
C PHE A 124 -10.09 8.62 8.04
N GLY A 125 -9.85 9.14 6.83
CA GLY A 125 -10.14 10.55 6.47
C GLY A 125 -10.90 10.74 5.16
N ALA A 126 -10.83 9.77 4.26
CA ALA A 126 -11.50 9.72 2.97
C ALA A 126 -12.31 8.41 2.82
N SER A 127 -12.78 7.85 3.93
CA SER A 127 -13.57 6.60 3.95
C SER A 127 -14.80 6.68 3.07
N ASP A 128 -15.48 7.84 3.06
CA ASP A 128 -16.73 8.03 2.32
C ASP A 128 -16.46 8.04 0.82
N GLN A 129 -15.44 8.78 0.36
CA GLN A 129 -15.01 8.77 -1.05
C GLN A 129 -14.61 7.37 -1.50
N ALA A 130 -13.87 6.63 -0.65
CA ALA A 130 -13.47 5.26 -0.97
C ALA A 130 -14.68 4.31 -1.03
N ALA A 131 -15.62 4.45 -0.10
CA ALA A 131 -16.85 3.65 -0.07
C ALA A 131 -17.71 3.91 -1.32
N ASP A 132 -17.91 5.17 -1.69
CA ASP A 132 -18.67 5.55 -2.89
C ASP A 132 -18.02 4.99 -4.16
N ALA A 133 -16.69 5.04 -4.26
CA ALA A 133 -15.95 4.46 -5.37
C ALA A 133 -16.12 2.94 -5.45
N LEU A 134 -16.01 2.24 -4.31
CA LEU A 134 -16.20 0.79 -4.24
C LEU A 134 -17.63 0.38 -4.62
N VAL A 135 -18.64 1.06 -4.07
CA VAL A 135 -20.06 0.80 -4.37
C VAL A 135 -20.36 1.03 -5.85
N SER A 136 -19.87 2.14 -6.41
CA SER A 136 -20.05 2.45 -7.84
C SER A 136 -19.39 1.41 -8.74
N PHE A 137 -18.16 1.00 -8.40
CA PHE A 137 -17.43 -0.05 -9.11
C PHE A 137 -18.21 -1.39 -9.09
N TRP A 138 -18.67 -1.85 -7.93
CA TRP A 138 -19.43 -3.09 -7.85
C TRP A 138 -20.77 -3.01 -8.59
N ALA A 139 -21.46 -1.86 -8.55
CA ALA A 139 -22.69 -1.68 -9.29
C ALA A 139 -22.47 -1.75 -10.82
N GLY A 140 -21.34 -1.24 -11.31
CA GLY A 140 -20.96 -1.28 -12.73
C GLY A 140 -20.49 -2.66 -13.23
N HIS A 141 -20.02 -3.52 -12.32
CA HIS A 141 -19.49 -4.85 -12.64
C HIS A 141 -20.30 -6.02 -12.08
N ALA A 142 -21.50 -5.75 -11.53
CA ALA A 142 -22.40 -6.78 -11.04
C ALA A 142 -22.82 -7.71 -12.20
N PRO A 143 -22.71 -9.06 -12.05
CA PRO A 143 -23.14 -9.96 -13.10
C PRO A 143 -24.66 -9.85 -13.33
N GLY A 144 -25.09 -9.58 -14.56
CA GLY A 144 -26.48 -9.74 -14.99
C GLY A 144 -27.42 -8.56 -14.69
N ARG A 145 -27.12 -7.38 -15.24
CA ARG A 145 -28.13 -6.42 -15.68
C ARG A 145 -28.09 -6.29 -17.19
#